data_AF-A0A6N0JWW2-F1
#
_entry.id   AF-A0A6N0JWW2-F1
#
_cell.length_a   1.000
_cell.length_b   1.000
_cell.length_c   1.000
_cell.angle_alpha   90.00
_cell.angle_beta   90.00
_cell.angle_gamma   90.00
#
_symmetry.space_group_name_H-M   'P 1'
#
loop_
_entity.id
_entity.type
_entity.pdbx_description
1 polymer ?
#
loop_
_entity_poly.entity_id
_entity_poly.type
_entity_poly.pdbx_seq_one_letter_code
_entity_poly.pdbx_strand_id
1 'polypeptide(L)'
;MADCLHMFRGYRVPLETVEAVRQAIIDTPRQVQVSALRAMVSPAMVAVSPWLRTTRDDAAAAAVESFLFDAVRAGLVRRHMNGWKFSHWSRVRKQRGAA
;
A
#
# COMPACT_ATOMS: atom_id res chain seq x y z
N MET A 1 -4.69 -4.96 17.58
CA MET A 1 -3.26 -5.07 17.22
C MET A 1 -2.75 -3.64 17.12
N ALA A 2 -1.74 -3.34 17.91
CA ALA A 2 -1.35 -2.01 18.40
C ALA A 2 -1.38 -0.87 17.39
N ASP A 3 -1.66 0.33 17.92
CA ASP A 3 -1.39 1.69 17.43
C ASP A 3 0.04 1.87 16.87
N CYS A 4 0.38 1.12 15.83
CA CYS A 4 1.57 1.39 15.03
C CYS A 4 1.32 2.72 14.34
N LEU A 5 1.81 3.80 14.94
CA LEU A 5 1.96 5.09 14.30
C LEU A 5 2.68 4.84 12.97
N HIS A 6 1.92 4.77 11.88
CA HIS A 6 2.42 4.56 10.52
C HIS A 6 3.10 5.86 10.07
N MET A 7 4.27 6.14 10.64
CA MET A 7 5.10 7.27 10.29
C MET A 7 6.01 6.90 9.12
N PHE A 8 5.86 7.62 8.02
CA PHE A 8 6.69 7.49 6.84
C PHE A 8 7.34 8.83 6.55
N ARG A 9 8.68 8.89 6.64
CA ARG A 9 9.49 10.08 6.36
C ARG A 9 8.99 11.37 7.05
N GLY A 10 8.49 11.22 8.28
CA GLY A 10 7.97 12.35 9.09
C GLY A 10 6.50 12.69 8.89
N TYR A 11 5.78 11.91 8.09
CA TYR A 11 4.33 12.00 7.91
C TYR A 11 3.64 10.83 8.62
N ARG A 12 2.57 11.11 9.37
CA ARG A 12 1.71 10.10 9.97
C ARG A 12 0.58 9.76 9.01
N VAL A 13 0.36 8.47 8.77
CA VAL A 13 -0.84 7.98 8.09
C VAL A 13 -1.89 7.66 9.16
N PRO A 14 -3.11 8.22 9.07
CA PRO A 14 -4.18 7.91 10.01
C PRO A 14 -4.70 6.50 9.76
N LEU A 15 -5.14 5.82 10.84
CA LEU A 15 -5.55 4.42 10.78
C LEU A 15 -6.70 4.18 9.80
N GLU A 16 -7.66 5.12 9.73
CA GLU A 16 -8.77 5.10 8.77
C GLU A 16 -8.30 4.93 7.32
N THR A 17 -7.19 5.59 6.96
CA THR A 17 -6.63 5.52 5.60
C THR A 17 -5.94 4.18 5.38
N VAL A 18 -5.31 3.62 6.41
CA VAL A 18 -4.71 2.28 6.35
C VAL A 18 -5.78 1.22 6.11
N GLU A 19 -6.90 1.30 6.84
CA GLU A 19 -8.04 0.41 6.66
C GLU A 19 -8.67 0.58 5.28
N ALA A 20 -8.85 1.80 4.80
CA ALA A 20 -9.34 2.08 3.45
C ALA A 20 -8.43 1.51 2.36
N VAL A 21 -7.11 1.68 2.49
CA VAL A 21 -6.12 1.10 1.55
C VAL A 21 -6.18 -0.42 1.58
N ARG A 22 -6.25 -1.02 2.77
CA ARG A 22 -6.38 -2.49 2.92
C ARG A 22 -7.66 -2.99 2.27
N GLN A 23 -8.78 -2.29 2.48
CA GLN A 23 -10.07 -2.64 1.87
C GLN A 23 -10.01 -2.48 0.34
N ALA A 24 -9.38 -1.44 -0.18
CA ALA A 24 -9.20 -1.24 -1.62
C ALA A 24 -8.36 -2.37 -2.25
N ILE A 25 -7.32 -2.85 -1.56
CA ILE A 25 -6.54 -4.02 -1.98
C ILE A 25 -7.42 -5.28 -2.03
N ILE A 26 -8.31 -5.45 -1.05
CA ILE A 26 -9.24 -6.59 -0.96
C ILE A 26 -10.36 -6.51 -2.02
N ASP A 27 -10.86 -5.32 -2.31
CA ASP A 27 -11.93 -5.11 -3.30
C ASP A 27 -11.42 -5.30 -4.73
N THR A 28 -10.16 -4.96 -4.98
CA THR A 28 -9.55 -5.03 -6.30
C THR A 28 -9.63 -6.46 -6.89
N PRO A 29 -10.27 -6.65 -8.06
CA PRO A 29 -10.53 -8.00 -8.60
C PRO A 29 -9.34 -8.63 -9.32
N ARG A 30 -8.38 -7.83 -9.82
CA ARG A 30 -7.29 -8.33 -10.68
C ARG A 30 -5.92 -7.72 -10.34
N GLN A 31 -5.77 -6.41 -10.51
CA GLN A 31 -4.49 -5.72 -10.39
C GLN A 31 -4.60 -4.52 -9.46
N VAL A 32 -3.75 -4.47 -8.45
CA VAL A 32 -3.68 -3.34 -7.53
C VAL A 32 -2.98 -2.17 -8.21
N GLN A 33 -3.70 -1.05 -8.34
CA GLN A 33 -3.17 0.17 -8.92
C GLN A 33 -2.43 0.98 -7.86
N VAL A 34 -1.10 0.85 -7.85
CA VAL A 34 -0.23 1.57 -6.89
C VAL A 34 -0.47 3.08 -6.93
N SER A 35 -0.65 3.65 -8.13
CA SER A 35 -0.91 5.08 -8.31
C SER A 35 -2.24 5.51 -7.67
N ALA A 36 -3.28 4.67 -7.74
CA ALA A 36 -4.56 4.94 -7.10
C ALA A 36 -4.44 4.88 -5.57
N LEU A 37 -3.68 3.91 -5.04
CA LEU A 37 -3.39 3.84 -3.60
C LEU A 37 -2.61 5.07 -3.12
N ARG A 38 -1.61 5.53 -3.88
CA ARG A 38 -0.85 6.75 -3.55
C ARG A 38 -1.73 8.00 -3.55
N ALA A 39 -2.64 8.12 -4.53
CA ALA A 39 -3.59 9.23 -4.61
C ALA A 39 -4.56 9.26 -3.42
N MET A 40 -4.89 8.10 -2.83
CA MET A 40 -5.69 8.03 -1.59
C MET A 40 -4.88 8.39 -0.35
N VAL A 41 -3.64 7.89 -0.24
CA VAL A 41 -2.81 8.09 0.96
C VAL A 41 -2.28 9.52 1.04
N SER A 42 -1.76 10.07 -0.07
CA SER A 42 -1.10 11.37 -0.12
C SER A 42 -1.90 12.51 0.53
N PRO A 43 -3.19 12.77 0.20
CA PRO A 43 -3.94 13.84 0.84
C PRO A 43 -4.26 13.59 2.31
N ALA A 44 -4.36 12.33 2.74
CA ALA A 44 -4.69 11.96 4.11
C ALA A 44 -3.47 11.97 5.07
N MET A 45 -2.25 12.13 4.54
CA MET A 45 -1.04 12.16 5.37
C MET A 45 -0.95 13.44 6.21
N VAL A 46 -0.80 13.25 7.53
CA VAL A 46 -0.59 14.35 8.48
C VAL A 46 0.90 14.61 8.64
N ALA A 47 1.34 15.83 8.36
CA ALA A 47 2.73 16.22 8.59
C ALA A 47 2.98 16.37 10.11
N VAL A 48 3.93 15.62 10.65
CA VAL A 48 4.33 15.72 12.06
C VAL A 48 5.72 16.35 12.17
N SER A 49 6.69 15.78 11.46
CA SER A 49 8.05 16.31 11.35
C SER A 49 8.66 15.87 10.02
N PRO A 50 8.20 16.43 8.89
CA PRO A 50 8.60 15.99 7.56
C PRO A 50 10.10 16.21 7.35
N TRP A 51 10.77 15.23 6.74
CA TRP A 51 12.20 15.34 6.46
C TRP A 51 12.47 16.44 5.43
N LEU A 52 13.56 17.19 5.60
CA LEU A 52 13.89 18.41 4.84
C LEU A 52 13.91 18.28 3.31
N ARG A 53 14.08 17.05 2.78
CA ARG A 53 14.15 16.76 1.33
C ARG A 53 13.06 15.81 0.85
N THR A 54 12.12 15.44 1.72
CA THR A 54 11.07 14.50 1.37
C THR A 54 9.77 15.22 1.06
N THR A 55 9.18 14.89 -0.08
CA THR A 55 7.84 15.35 -0.44
C THR A 55 6.78 14.43 0.17
N ARG A 56 5.56 14.94 0.31
CA ARG A 56 4.40 14.13 0.74
C ARG A 56 4.14 12.94 -0.19
N ASP A 57 4.37 13.12 -1.49
CA ASP A 57 4.23 12.04 -2.48
C ASP A 57 5.23 10.91 -2.24
N ASP A 58 6.47 11.23 -1.89
CA ASP A 58 7.51 10.23 -1.61
C ASP A 58 7.23 9.50 -0.28
N ALA A 59 6.71 10.22 0.72
CA ALA A 59 6.19 9.60 1.94
C ALA A 59 5.00 8.66 1.66
N ALA A 60 4.08 9.06 0.79
CA ALA A 60 2.95 8.23 0.37
C ALA A 60 3.40 7.01 -0.44
N ALA A 61 4.42 7.15 -1.28
CA ALA A 61 5.02 6.05 -2.02
C ALA A 61 5.61 4.98 -1.08
N ALA A 62 6.36 5.42 -0.06
CA ALA A 62 6.92 4.54 0.96
C ALA A 62 5.82 3.84 1.79
N ALA A 63 4.76 4.56 2.15
CA ALA A 63 3.62 4.02 2.88
C ALA A 63 2.92 2.91 2.07
N VAL A 64 2.59 3.18 0.81
CA VAL A 64 1.94 2.22 -0.08
C VAL A 64 2.81 0.98 -0.31
N GLU A 65 4.12 1.13 -0.46
CA GLU A 65 5.02 -0.01 -0.58
C GLU A 65 5.01 -0.88 0.67
N SER A 66 5.03 -0.27 1.87
CA SER A 66 4.90 -0.99 3.14
C SER A 66 3.57 -1.74 3.23
N PHE A 67 2.44 -1.11 2.88
CA PHE A 67 1.12 -1.75 2.91
C PHE A 67 1.02 -2.92 1.92
N LEU A 68 1.61 -2.78 0.73
CA LEU A 68 1.66 -3.87 -0.24
C LEU A 68 2.53 -5.03 0.27
N PHE A 69 3.62 -4.74 0.97
CA PHE A 69 4.46 -5.77 1.59
C PHE A 69 3.71 -6.53 2.68
N ASP A 70 2.98 -5.84 3.56
CA ASP A 70 2.10 -6.48 4.54
C ASP A 70 1.01 -7.32 3.87
N ALA A 71 0.42 -6.82 2.78
CA ALA A 71 -0.58 -7.56 2.01
C ALA A 71 0.02 -8.81 1.32
N VAL A 72 1.30 -8.79 0.91
CA VAL A 72 2.02 -10.00 0.45
C VAL A 72 2.22 -10.97 1.60
N ARG A 73 2.65 -10.50 2.77
CA ARG A 73 2.82 -11.35 3.96
C ARG A 73 1.50 -12.01 4.39
N ALA A 74 0.39 -11.29 4.24
CA ALA A 74 -0.95 -11.80 4.47
C ALA A 74 -1.49 -12.71 3.35
N GLY A 75 -0.74 -12.93 2.27
CA GLY A 75 -1.14 -13.77 1.14
C GLY A 75 -2.28 -13.18 0.29
N LEU A 76 -2.55 -11.88 0.40
CA LEU A 76 -3.62 -11.20 -0.34
C LEU A 76 -3.20 -10.82 -1.77
N VAL A 77 -1.94 -10.43 -1.94
CA VAL A 77 -1.37 -9.98 -3.22
C VAL A 77 -0.05 -10.67 -3.49
N ARG A 78 0.29 -10.80 -4.77
CA ARG A 78 1.57 -11.32 -5.25
C ARG A 78 2.22 -10.27 -6.12
N ARG A 79 3.49 -9.98 -5.85
CA ARG A 79 4.32 -9.15 -6.71
C ARG A 79 4.75 -9.99 -7.91
N HIS A 80 4.40 -9.55 -9.11
CA HIS A 80 4.93 -10.09 -10.35
C HIS A 80 5.92 -9.08 -10.93
N MET A 81 7.16 -9.53 -11.16
CA MET A 81 8.19 -8.70 -11.77
C MET A 81 8.31 -9.15 -13.22
N ASN A 82 7.80 -8.34 -14.16
CA ASN A 82 8.01 -8.63 -15.57
C ASN A 82 9.45 -8.22 -15.93
N GLY A 83 10.09 -8.93 -16.88
CA GLY A 83 11.49 -8.70 -17.29
C GLY A 83 11.83 -7.27 -17.77
N TRP A 84 10.82 -6.42 -17.90
CA TRP A 84 10.88 -4.99 -18.23
C TRP A 84 10.82 -4.06 -17.00
N LYS A 85 11.17 -4.54 -15.80
CA LYS A 85 11.18 -3.77 -14.53
C LYS A 85 9.82 -3.24 -14.04
N PHE A 86 8.73 -3.47 -14.77
CA PHE A 86 7.39 -3.15 -14.28
C PHE A 86 6.96 -4.19 -13.24
N SER A 87 6.93 -3.77 -11.97
CA SER A 87 6.38 -4.55 -10.88
C SER A 87 4.86 -4.41 -10.91
N HIS A 88 4.15 -5.46 -11.32
CA HIS A 88 2.69 -5.51 -11.26
C HIS A 88 2.26 -6.27 -10.01
N TRP A 89 1.35 -5.68 -9.24
CA TRP A 89 0.80 -6.29 -8.04
C TRP A 89 -0.54 -6.92 -8.40
N SER A 90 -0.57 -8.25 -8.42
CA SER A 90 -1.76 -9.01 -8.77
C SER A 90 -2.34 -9.64 -7.52
N ARG A 91 -3.66 -9.65 -7.40
CA ARG A 91 -4.31 -10.35 -6.29
C ARG A 91 -4.00 -11.85 -6.38
N VAL A 92 -3.70 -12.47 -5.25
CA VAL A 92 -3.63 -13.93 -5.19
C VAL A 92 -5.05 -14.45 -5.39
N ARG A 93 -5.33 -15.04 -6.56
CA ARG A 93 -6.52 -15.88 -6.70
C ARG A 93 -6.40 -16.98 -5.66
N LYS A 94 -7.31 -17.04 -4.69
CA LYS A 94 -7.58 -18.31 -4.00
C LYS A 94 -7.80 -19.33 -5.12
N GLN A 95 -6.92 -20.33 -5.23
CA GLN A 95 -7.18 -21.49 -6.06
C GLN A 95 -8.57 -21.97 -5.64
N ARG A 96 -9.56 -21.78 -6.53
CA ARG A 96 -10.83 -22.44 -6.42
C ARG A 96 -10.45 -23.92 -6.47
N GLY A 97 -10.62 -24.59 -5.34
CA GLY A 97 -10.15 -25.95 -5.14
C GLY A 97 -10.58 -26.83 -6.30
N ALA A 98 -9.68 -27.72 -6.68
CA ALA A 98 -10.07 -28.94 -7.35
C ALA A 98 -11.18 -29.59 -6.53
N ALA A 99 -12.36 -29.73 -7.13
CA ALA A 99 -13.44 -30.59 -6.72
C ALA A 99 -14.11 -31.08 -8.01
#